data_AF-A0A975HH93-F1
#
_entry.id   AF-A0A975HH93-F1
#
_cell.length_a   1.000
_cell.length_b   1.000
_cell.length_c   1.000
_cell.angle_alpha   90.00
_cell.angle_beta   90.00
_cell.angle_gamma   90.00
#
_symmetry.space_group_name_H-M   'P 1'
#
loop_
_entity.id
_entity.type
_entity.pdbx_description
1 polymer ?
#
loop_
_entity_poly.entity_id
_entity_poly.type
_entity_poly.pdbx_seq_one_letter_code
_entity_poly.pdbx_strand_id
1 'polypeptide(L)'
;MAELASPRQLRVAFMRWALICVPAILLLGTISGRIANSDEGNPWFDALSKPALMPPAWVFGAVWSILYVLMALALAMILNARGAKGRGVAVALFLIQLGLNLAWSPVFFAMHRIMLAFGLIAAILLWAGATTLVFWRIRPAAGMLMLPYLAWLLFAGMLNWQIHERNPNGVTLVPVRGDTQIIIQ
;
A
#
# COMPACT_ATOMS: atom_id res chain seq x y z
N MET A 1 -25.23 -27.66 20.76
CA MET A 1 -25.48 -28.07 19.36
C MET A 1 -24.45 -27.37 18.47
N ALA A 2 -23.35 -28.05 18.15
CA ALA A 2 -22.34 -27.54 17.21
C ALA A 2 -22.75 -28.00 15.82
N GLU A 3 -23.58 -27.20 15.15
CA GLU A 3 -23.93 -27.43 13.74
C GLU A 3 -22.66 -27.18 12.92
N LEU A 4 -21.99 -28.26 12.53
CA LEU A 4 -20.81 -28.21 11.67
C LEU A 4 -21.23 -27.64 10.32
N ALA A 5 -20.90 -26.36 10.07
CA ALA A 5 -21.20 -25.70 8.82
C ALA A 5 -20.65 -26.52 7.64
N SER A 6 -21.50 -26.80 6.65
CA SER A 6 -21.13 -27.56 5.46
C SER A 6 -19.98 -26.86 4.69
N PRO A 7 -19.11 -27.61 4.00
CA PRO A 7 -18.02 -27.04 3.20
C PRO A 7 -18.48 -25.97 2.19
N ARG A 8 -19.72 -26.09 1.69
CA ARG A 8 -20.34 -25.12 0.78
C ARG A 8 -20.64 -23.79 1.47
N GLN A 9 -21.13 -23.81 2.71
CA GLN A 9 -21.40 -22.60 3.51
C GLN A 9 -20.11 -21.84 3.84
N LEU A 10 -19.02 -22.55 4.13
CA LEU A 10 -17.70 -21.95 4.37
C LEU A 10 -17.11 -21.26 3.13
N ARG A 11 -17.32 -21.84 1.94
CA ARG A 11 -16.91 -21.24 0.65
C ARG A 11 -17.72 -19.99 0.33
N VAL A 12 -19.04 -20.03 0.51
CA VAL A 12 -19.91 -18.87 0.28
C VAL A 12 -19.59 -17.73 1.26
N ALA A 13 -19.32 -18.04 2.52
CA ALA A 13 -18.92 -17.02 3.51
C ALA A 13 -17.58 -16.36 3.15
N PHE A 14 -16.59 -17.12 2.67
CA PHE A 14 -15.35 -16.56 2.15
C PHE A 14 -15.58 -15.67 0.92
N MET A 15 -16.35 -16.14 -0.07
CA MET A 15 -16.65 -15.36 -1.27
C MET A 15 -17.33 -14.04 -0.92
N ARG A 16 -18.28 -14.02 0.03
CA ARG A 16 -18.92 -12.78 0.50
C ARG A 16 -17.92 -11.79 1.07
N TRP A 17 -16.99 -12.23 1.91
CA TRP A 17 -15.96 -11.34 2.45
C TRP A 17 -15.00 -10.86 1.37
N ALA A 18 -14.57 -11.73 0.45
CA ALA A 18 -13.70 -11.35 -0.66
C ALA A 18 -14.36 -10.30 -1.57
N LEU A 19 -15.64 -10.49 -1.91
CA LEU A 19 -16.42 -9.56 -2.73
C LEU A 19 -16.61 -8.18 -2.08
N ILE A 20 -16.46 -8.07 -0.76
CA ILE A 20 -16.53 -6.78 -0.05
C ILE A 20 -15.13 -6.19 0.13
N CYS A 21 -14.18 -6.97 0.65
CA CYS A 21 -12.85 -6.49 1.01
C CYS A 21 -12.02 -6.08 -0.22
N VAL A 22 -12.09 -6.84 -1.32
CA VAL A 22 -11.29 -6.57 -2.53
C VAL A 22 -11.63 -5.21 -3.15
N PRO A 23 -12.90 -4.92 -3.52
CA PRO A 23 -13.23 -3.61 -4.08
C PRO A 23 -13.01 -2.50 -3.06
N ALA A 24 -13.32 -2.71 -1.78
CA ALA A 24 -13.11 -1.68 -0.76
C ALA A 24 -11.63 -1.26 -0.64
N ILE A 25 -10.72 -2.23 -0.54
CA ILE A 25 -9.28 -1.93 -0.38
C ILE A 25 -8.69 -1.35 -1.67
N LEU A 26 -9.09 -1.84 -2.85
CA LEU A 26 -8.70 -1.26 -4.12
C LEU A 26 -9.19 0.19 -4.27
N LEU A 27 -10.45 0.47 -3.92
CA LEU A 27 -11.01 1.82 -3.97
C LEU A 27 -10.27 2.76 -3.01
N LEU A 28 -10.00 2.33 -1.78
CA LEU A 28 -9.24 3.15 -0.83
C LEU A 28 -7.83 3.45 -1.34
N GLY A 29 -7.13 2.45 -1.88
CA GLY A 29 -5.79 2.61 -2.44
C GLY A 29 -5.78 3.58 -3.64
N THR A 30 -6.70 3.39 -4.58
CA THR A 30 -6.83 4.26 -5.77
C THR A 30 -7.23 5.69 -5.40
N ILE A 31 -8.13 5.88 -4.44
CA ILE A 31 -8.50 7.21 -3.93
C ILE A 31 -7.30 7.89 -3.26
N SER A 32 -6.55 7.18 -2.41
CA SER A 32 -5.34 7.72 -1.77
C SER A 32 -4.31 8.17 -2.82
N GLY A 33 -4.04 7.36 -3.84
CA GLY A 33 -3.14 7.71 -4.94
C GLY A 33 -3.59 8.94 -5.72
N ARG A 34 -4.87 8.99 -6.11
CA ARG A 34 -5.44 10.12 -6.85
C ARG A 34 -5.41 11.43 -6.06
N ILE A 35 -5.79 11.39 -4.76
CA ILE A 35 -5.73 12.57 -3.89
C ILE A 35 -4.29 13.07 -3.74
N ALA A 36 -3.33 12.16 -3.73
CA ALA A 36 -1.91 12.49 -3.63
C ALA A 36 -1.29 12.95 -4.96
N ASN A 37 -2.03 12.92 -6.08
CA ASN A 37 -1.50 13.14 -7.43
C ASN A 37 -0.29 12.23 -7.73
N SER A 38 -0.38 10.95 -7.36
CA SER A 38 0.66 9.95 -7.64
C SER A 38 0.60 9.38 -9.06
N ASP A 39 -0.29 9.89 -9.90
CA ASP A 39 -0.45 9.48 -11.30
C ASP A 39 0.72 9.99 -12.16
N GLU A 40 0.81 9.48 -13.39
CA GLU A 40 1.81 9.93 -14.36
C GLU A 40 1.70 11.44 -14.63
N GLY A 41 2.85 12.12 -14.68
CA GLY A 41 2.91 13.56 -14.96
C GLY A 41 2.91 14.45 -13.72
N ASN A 42 3.17 13.93 -12.52
CA ASN A 42 3.42 14.76 -11.35
C ASN A 42 4.71 15.60 -11.56
N PRO A 43 4.63 16.94 -11.71
CA PRO A 43 5.77 17.75 -12.13
C PRO A 43 6.93 17.76 -11.12
N TRP A 44 6.61 17.65 -9.83
CA TRP A 44 7.62 17.54 -8.79
C TRP A 44 8.33 16.20 -8.89
N PHE A 45 7.57 15.11 -9.02
CA PHE A 45 8.13 13.77 -9.11
C PHE A 45 8.97 13.57 -10.37
N ASP A 46 8.60 14.21 -11.49
CA ASP A 46 9.34 14.18 -12.74
C ASP A 46 10.62 15.01 -12.75
N ALA A 47 10.70 16.04 -11.90
CA ALA A 47 11.93 16.81 -11.69
C ALA A 47 12.97 16.08 -10.82
N LEU A 48 12.59 15.01 -10.10
CA LEU A 48 13.52 14.27 -9.25
C LEU A 48 14.48 13.41 -10.06
N SER A 49 15.73 13.33 -9.59
CA SER A 49 16.69 12.33 -10.05
C SER A 49 16.32 10.95 -9.50
N LYS A 50 15.81 10.06 -10.37
CA LYS A 50 15.31 8.71 -10.00
C LYS A 50 16.42 7.65 -10.20
N PRO A 51 16.48 6.61 -9.34
CA PRO A 51 17.42 5.50 -9.54
C PRO A 51 17.08 4.68 -10.80
N ALA A 52 18.10 4.07 -11.42
CA ALA A 52 17.92 3.20 -12.59
C ALA A 52 17.03 1.95 -12.31
N LEU A 53 16.95 1.53 -11.05
CA LEU A 53 16.09 0.43 -10.60
C LEU A 53 14.61 0.83 -10.48
N MET A 54 14.26 2.10 -10.66
CA MET A 54 12.87 2.55 -10.56
C MET A 54 12.06 2.03 -11.75
N PRO A 55 11.03 1.19 -11.54
CA PRO A 55 10.19 0.74 -12.62
C PRO A 55 9.31 1.88 -13.17
N PRO A 56 8.81 1.75 -14.40
CA PRO A 56 7.83 2.68 -14.97
C PRO A 56 6.60 2.85 -14.07
N ALA A 57 5.95 4.01 -14.13
CA ALA A 57 4.82 4.35 -13.26
C ALA A 57 3.64 3.38 -13.38
N TRP A 58 3.29 2.95 -14.60
CA TRP A 58 2.26 1.91 -14.80
C TRP A 58 2.58 0.58 -14.09
N VAL A 59 3.85 0.18 -14.00
CA VAL A 59 4.27 -1.04 -13.28
C VAL A 59 4.02 -0.86 -11.80
N PHE A 60 4.33 0.32 -11.24
CA PHE A 60 4.03 0.66 -9.86
C PHE A 60 2.53 0.52 -9.56
N GLY A 61 1.67 1.08 -10.41
CA GLY A 61 0.21 0.99 -10.26
C GLY A 61 -0.30 -0.45 -10.35
N ALA A 62 0.22 -1.25 -11.29
CA ALA A 62 -0.14 -2.65 -11.44
C ALA A 62 0.26 -3.49 -10.21
N VAL A 63 1.49 -3.32 -9.71
CA VAL A 63 1.97 -4.05 -8.53
C VAL A 63 1.12 -3.71 -7.31
N TRP A 64 0.88 -2.42 -7.03
CA TRP A 64 0.02 -2.02 -5.90
C TRP A 64 -1.41 -2.57 -6.02
N SER A 65 -1.98 -2.58 -7.22
CA SER A 65 -3.31 -3.16 -7.46
C SER A 65 -3.33 -4.66 -7.11
N ILE A 66 -2.33 -5.41 -7.55
CA ILE A 66 -2.19 -6.84 -7.22
C ILE A 66 -2.04 -7.01 -5.69
N LEU A 67 -1.19 -6.23 -5.04
CA LEU A 67 -0.97 -6.30 -3.60
C LEU A 67 -2.24 -6.01 -2.81
N TYR A 68 -3.03 -5.01 -3.20
CA TYR A 68 -4.31 -4.72 -2.57
C TYR A 68 -5.30 -5.88 -2.69
N VAL A 69 -5.33 -6.58 -3.82
CA VAL A 69 -6.13 -7.81 -3.98
C VAL A 69 -5.63 -8.89 -3.02
N LEU A 70 -4.32 -9.16 -2.96
CA LEU A 70 -3.77 -10.19 -2.08
C LEU A 70 -4.03 -9.90 -0.60
N MET A 71 -3.84 -8.65 -0.17
CA MET A 71 -4.13 -8.18 1.19
C MET A 71 -5.62 -8.34 1.53
N ALA A 72 -6.50 -8.00 0.60
CA ALA A 72 -7.95 -8.15 0.78
C ALA A 72 -8.38 -9.62 0.88
N LEU A 73 -7.80 -10.50 0.06
CA LEU A 73 -8.03 -11.94 0.14
C LEU A 73 -7.53 -12.51 1.47
N ALA A 74 -6.35 -12.08 1.93
CA ALA A 74 -5.80 -12.45 3.23
C ALA A 74 -6.75 -12.04 4.37
N LEU A 75 -7.23 -10.78 4.36
CA LEU A 75 -8.21 -10.30 5.33
C LEU A 75 -9.51 -11.11 5.27
N ALA A 76 -10.04 -11.39 4.07
CA ALA A 76 -11.25 -12.19 3.90
C ALA A 76 -11.12 -13.60 4.50
N MET A 77 -9.95 -14.23 4.38
CA MET A 77 -9.67 -15.53 5.02
C MET A 77 -9.71 -15.43 6.55
N ILE A 78 -9.20 -14.36 7.13
CA ILE A 78 -9.20 -14.12 8.59
C ILE A 78 -10.60 -13.81 9.10
N LEU A 79 -11.39 -13.01 8.37
CA LEU A 79 -12.78 -12.72 8.72
C LEU A 79 -13.66 -13.98 8.67
N ASN A 80 -13.38 -14.89 7.72
CA ASN A 80 -14.05 -16.18 7.61
C ASN A 80 -13.66 -17.19 8.70
N ALA A 81 -12.51 -17.02 9.36
CA ALA A 81 -12.06 -17.87 10.47
C ALA A 81 -12.83 -17.54 11.78
N ARG A 82 -14.14 -17.81 11.79
CA ARG A 82 -15.01 -17.60 12.96
C ARG A 82 -14.52 -18.44 14.15
N GLY A 83 -14.44 -17.82 15.33
CA GLY A 83 -14.01 -18.49 16.57
C GLY A 83 -12.49 -18.57 16.80
N ALA A 84 -11.66 -18.11 15.85
CA ALA A 84 -10.21 -18.06 16.06
C ALA A 84 -9.83 -17.05 17.16
N LYS A 85 -9.11 -17.52 18.18
CA LYS A 85 -8.51 -16.64 19.20
C LYS A 85 -7.55 -15.66 18.50
N GLY A 86 -7.67 -14.37 18.81
CA GLY A 86 -6.82 -13.32 18.23
C GLY A 86 -7.32 -12.70 16.92
N ARG A 87 -8.49 -13.08 16.40
CA ARG A 87 -9.06 -12.48 15.18
C ARG A 87 -9.23 -10.95 15.28
N GLY A 88 -9.70 -10.44 16.42
CA GLY A 88 -9.86 -9.00 16.63
C GLY A 88 -8.54 -8.24 16.54
N VAL A 89 -7.49 -8.77 17.15
CA VAL A 89 -6.13 -8.22 17.06
C VAL A 89 -5.62 -8.27 15.62
N ALA A 90 -5.83 -9.39 14.92
CA ALA A 90 -5.44 -9.54 13.51
C ALA A 90 -6.06 -8.46 12.63
N VAL A 91 -7.36 -8.21 12.79
CA VAL A 91 -8.07 -7.16 12.03
C VAL A 91 -7.59 -5.76 12.42
N ALA A 92 -7.38 -5.49 13.71
CA ALA A 92 -6.87 -4.19 14.17
C ALA A 92 -5.47 -3.89 13.59
N LEU A 93 -4.54 -4.85 13.64
CA LEU A 93 -3.22 -4.73 13.03
C LEU A 93 -3.31 -4.46 11.53
N PHE A 94 -4.20 -5.18 10.83
CA PHE A 94 -4.43 -4.99 9.40
C PHE A 94 -4.94 -3.57 9.08
N LEU A 95 -5.88 -3.04 9.88
CA LEU A 95 -6.42 -1.70 9.68
C LEU A 95 -5.37 -0.62 9.96
N ILE A 96 -4.53 -0.80 10.98
CA ILE A 96 -3.43 0.12 11.28
C ILE A 96 -2.44 0.16 10.12
N GLN A 97 -1.96 -1.00 9.65
CA GLN A 97 -1.01 -1.02 8.53
C GLN A 97 -1.63 -0.47 7.24
N LEU A 98 -2.94 -0.70 7.01
CA LEU A 98 -3.63 -0.14 5.84
C LEU A 98 -3.76 1.38 5.94
N GLY A 99 -4.10 1.91 7.12
CA GLY A 99 -4.16 3.36 7.34
C GLY A 99 -2.81 4.04 7.10
N LEU A 100 -1.72 3.44 7.59
CA LEU A 100 -0.36 3.92 7.32
C LEU A 100 -0.01 3.84 5.82
N ASN A 101 -0.40 2.75 5.15
CA ASN A 101 -0.21 2.58 3.70
C ASN A 101 -0.93 3.69 2.91
N LEU A 102 -2.19 3.99 3.25
CA LEU A 102 -2.97 5.04 2.61
C LEU A 102 -2.44 6.46 2.91
N ALA A 103 -1.77 6.65 4.05
CA ALA A 103 -1.13 7.92 4.40
C ALA A 103 0.19 8.15 3.64
N TRP A 104 0.80 7.10 3.09
CA TRP A 104 2.10 7.21 2.44
C TRP A 104 2.07 8.07 1.18
N SER A 105 1.12 7.83 0.28
CA SER A 105 1.03 8.58 -0.98
C SER A 105 0.89 10.09 -0.75
N PRO A 106 -0.03 10.58 0.11
CA PRO A 106 -0.12 12.01 0.43
C PRO A 106 1.17 12.60 1.02
N VAL A 107 1.85 11.87 1.91
CA VAL A 107 3.10 12.36 2.51
C VAL A 107 4.22 12.48 1.47
N PHE A 108 4.33 11.51 0.56
CA PHE A 108 5.38 11.49 -0.45
C PHE A 108 5.09 12.47 -1.59
N PHE A 109 3.94 12.34 -2.26
CA PHE A 109 3.63 13.07 -3.48
C PHE A 109 2.99 14.44 -3.27
N ALA A 110 2.18 14.64 -2.22
CA ALA A 110 1.52 15.92 -2.00
C ALA A 110 2.31 16.84 -1.04
N MET A 111 2.92 16.27 0.01
CA MET A 111 3.73 17.05 0.97
C MET A 111 5.21 17.14 0.61
N HIS A 112 5.66 16.36 -0.39
CA HIS A 112 7.07 16.28 -0.82
C HIS A 112 8.05 15.94 0.33
N ARG A 113 7.59 15.25 1.38
CA ARG A 113 8.39 14.93 2.58
C ARG A 113 9.04 13.55 2.46
N ILE A 114 10.08 13.44 1.63
CA ILE A 114 10.76 12.17 1.31
C ILE A 114 11.21 11.40 2.57
N MET A 115 11.91 12.05 3.51
CA MET A 115 12.36 11.39 4.76
C MET A 115 11.21 10.92 5.66
N LEU A 116 10.13 11.70 5.75
CA LEU A 116 8.95 11.31 6.52
C LEU A 116 8.28 10.09 5.87
N ALA A 117 8.17 10.10 4.54
CA ALA A 117 7.64 8.98 3.77
C ALA A 117 8.51 7.72 3.94
N PHE A 118 9.84 7.85 4.03
CA PHE A 118 10.72 6.72 4.32
C PHE A 118 10.47 6.13 5.72
N GLY A 119 10.41 6.99 6.75
CA GLY A 119 10.06 6.55 8.11
C GLY A 119 8.67 5.89 8.17
N LEU A 120 7.73 6.38 7.37
CA LEU A 120 6.40 5.79 7.25
C LEU A 120 6.43 4.41 6.58
N ILE A 121 7.26 4.18 5.55
CA ILE A 121 7.48 2.81 4.99
C ILE A 121 8.02 1.87 6.07
N ALA A 122 8.98 2.32 6.87
CA ALA A 122 9.52 1.50 7.96
C ALA A 122 8.42 1.13 8.98
N ALA A 123 7.58 2.09 9.36
CA ALA A 123 6.42 1.84 10.22
C ALA A 123 5.44 0.85 9.56
N ILE A 124 5.08 1.05 8.29
CA ILE A 124 4.20 0.14 7.54
C ILE A 124 4.78 -1.27 7.54
N LEU A 125 6.08 -1.43 7.28
CA LEU A 125 6.75 -2.73 7.26
C LEU A 125 6.67 -3.45 8.62
N LEU A 126 6.86 -2.73 9.72
CA LEU A 126 6.72 -3.30 11.07
C LEU A 126 5.28 -3.77 11.34
N TRP A 127 4.29 -2.94 11.07
CA TRP A 127 2.87 -3.29 11.30
C TRP A 127 2.38 -4.37 10.33
N ALA A 128 2.83 -4.36 9.08
CA ALA A 128 2.56 -5.40 8.10
C ALA A 128 3.23 -6.73 8.48
N GLY A 129 4.45 -6.70 9.01
CA GLY A 129 5.14 -7.87 9.54
C GLY A 129 4.40 -8.48 10.72
N ALA A 130 3.98 -7.66 11.69
CA ALA A 130 3.16 -8.10 12.81
C ALA A 130 1.82 -8.70 12.34
N THR A 131 1.15 -8.05 11.39
CA THR A 131 -0.07 -8.56 10.76
C THR A 131 0.16 -9.92 10.12
N THR A 132 1.26 -10.07 9.37
CA THR A 132 1.63 -11.31 8.68
C THR A 132 1.84 -12.46 9.67
N LEU A 133 2.54 -12.22 10.78
CA LEU A 133 2.78 -13.23 11.81
C LEU A 133 1.48 -13.69 12.47
N VAL A 134 0.58 -12.76 12.79
CA VAL A 134 -0.72 -13.10 13.38
C VAL A 134 -1.61 -13.82 12.37
N PHE A 135 -1.62 -13.37 11.11
CA PHE A 135 -2.35 -14.03 10.03
C PHE A 135 -1.84 -15.46 9.82
N TRP A 136 -0.52 -15.66 9.82
CA TRP A 136 0.09 -16.97 9.67
C TRP A 136 -0.33 -17.95 10.78
N ARG A 137 -0.38 -17.46 12.03
CA ARG A 137 -0.83 -18.27 13.19
C ARG A 137 -2.30 -18.68 13.11
N ILE A 138 -3.16 -17.83 12.55
CA ILE A 138 -4.59 -18.12 12.40
C ILE A 138 -4.84 -18.99 11.16
N ARG A 139 -4.25 -18.60 10.02
CA ARG A 139 -4.30 -19.29 8.73
C ARG A 139 -3.00 -19.05 7.95
N PRO A 140 -2.12 -20.07 7.81
CA PRO A 140 -0.86 -19.93 7.09
C PRO A 140 -1.01 -19.36 5.67
N ALA A 141 -2.07 -19.77 4.95
CA ALA A 141 -2.37 -19.22 3.62
C ALA A 141 -2.57 -17.69 3.62
N ALA A 142 -3.22 -17.12 4.65
CA ALA A 142 -3.39 -15.67 4.75
C ALA A 142 -2.06 -14.96 5.03
N GLY A 143 -1.18 -15.57 5.83
CA GLY A 143 0.18 -15.07 6.05
C GLY A 143 1.03 -15.11 4.78
N MET A 144 0.95 -16.20 3.99
CA MET A 144 1.67 -16.34 2.72
C MET A 144 1.29 -15.24 1.70
N LEU A 145 0.01 -14.89 1.63
CA LEU A 145 -0.47 -13.81 0.74
C LEU A 145 0.09 -12.42 1.09
N MET A 146 0.55 -12.22 2.33
CA MET A 146 1.17 -10.96 2.75
C MET A 146 2.67 -10.90 2.42
N LEU A 147 3.34 -12.02 2.10
CA LEU A 147 4.79 -12.02 1.82
C LEU A 147 5.18 -11.16 0.61
N PRO A 148 4.47 -11.19 -0.54
CA PRO A 148 4.76 -10.30 -1.66
C PRO A 148 4.68 -8.83 -1.28
N TYR A 149 3.76 -8.48 -0.38
CA TYR A 149 3.62 -7.11 0.11
C TYR A 149 4.83 -6.69 0.96
N LEU A 150 5.31 -7.54 1.87
CA LEU A 150 6.53 -7.25 2.65
C LEU A 150 7.75 -7.06 1.76
N ALA A 151 7.92 -7.91 0.74
CA ALA A 151 9.02 -7.78 -0.22
C ALA A 151 8.92 -6.46 -0.99
N TRP A 152 7.72 -6.07 -1.41
CA TRP A 152 7.50 -4.80 -2.09
C TRP A 152 7.77 -3.59 -1.20
N LEU A 153 7.41 -3.64 0.09
CA LEU A 153 7.70 -2.56 1.05
C LEU A 153 9.21 -2.36 1.23
N LEU A 154 10.00 -3.44 1.29
CA LEU A 154 11.46 -3.36 1.32
C LEU A 154 12.01 -2.69 0.07
N PHE A 155 11.52 -3.09 -1.11
CA PHE A 155 11.90 -2.48 -2.38
C PHE A 155 11.52 -1.00 -2.46
N ALA A 156 10.29 -0.65 -2.08
CA ALA A 156 9.82 0.74 -2.03
C ALA A 156 10.64 1.58 -1.02
N GLY A 157 11.01 1.00 0.12
CA GLY A 157 11.89 1.64 1.10
C GLY A 157 13.27 1.94 0.53
N MET A 158 13.86 0.96 -0.17
CA MET A 158 15.14 1.14 -0.87
C MET A 158 15.07 2.25 -1.92
N LEU A 159 14.00 2.29 -2.73
CA LEU A 159 13.79 3.35 -3.73
C LEU A 159 13.62 4.73 -3.08
N ASN A 160 12.84 4.81 -2.01
CA ASN A 160 12.60 6.07 -1.29
C ASN A 160 13.91 6.64 -0.70
N TRP A 161 14.71 5.79 -0.06
CA TRP A 161 16.05 6.15 0.42
C TRP A 161 16.95 6.66 -0.71
N GLN A 162 16.99 5.91 -1.81
CA GLN A 162 17.78 6.26 -2.99
C GLN A 162 17.34 7.56 -3.68
N ILE A 163 16.05 7.90 -3.62
CA ILE A 163 15.53 9.19 -4.08
C ILE A 163 15.99 10.30 -3.14
N HIS A 164 16.00 10.06 -1.82
CA HIS A 164 16.52 11.05 -0.87
C HIS A 164 18.00 11.37 -1.09
N GLU A 165 18.86 10.35 -1.16
CA GLU A 165 20.31 10.53 -1.35
C GLU A 165 20.64 11.33 -2.61
N ARG A 166 19.89 11.10 -3.69
CA ARG A 166 20.09 11.81 -4.96
C ARG A 166 19.47 13.21 -4.98
N ASN A 167 18.54 13.51 -4.09
CA ASN A 167 17.80 14.76 -4.07
C ASN A 167 17.81 15.39 -2.66
N PRO A 168 18.98 15.84 -2.16
CA PRO A 168 19.09 16.47 -0.84
C PRO A 168 18.23 17.73 -0.70
N ASN A 169 17.94 18.42 -1.82
CA ASN A 169 17.03 19.57 -1.90
C ASN A 169 15.67 19.23 -2.54
N GLY A 170 15.28 17.95 -2.58
CA GLY A 170 14.10 17.49 -3.33
C GLY A 170 12.80 18.21 -2.96
N VAL A 171 12.69 18.73 -1.73
CA VAL A 171 11.51 19.48 -1.26
C VAL A 171 11.25 20.77 -2.04
N THR A 172 12.29 21.41 -2.61
CA THR A 172 12.18 22.71 -3.30
C THR A 172 12.11 22.60 -4.82
N LEU A 173 12.13 21.39 -5.38
CA LEU A 173 12.04 21.14 -6.83
C LEU A 173 10.59 21.25 -7.32
N VAL A 174 9.97 22.41 -7.16
CA VAL A 174 8.74 22.74 -7.89
C VAL A 174 9.19 23.43 -9.19
N PRO A 175 8.90 22.90 -10.38
CA PRO A 175 9.16 23.65 -11.60
C PRO A 175 8.32 24.91 -11.57
N VAL A 176 8.94 26.09 -11.74
CA VAL A 176 8.23 27.30 -12.11
C VAL A 176 7.50 26.98 -13.40
N ARG A 177 6.16 26.98 -13.36
CA ARG A 177 5.34 26.82 -14.55
C ARG A 177 5.66 28.01 -15.46
N GLY A 178 6.44 27.73 -16.50
CA GLY A 178 6.81 28.59 -17.63
C GLY A 178 6.64 30.10 -17.45
N ASP A 179 7.77 30.81 -17.47
CA ASP A 179 7.81 32.23 -17.82
C ASP A 179 6.94 32.47 -19.05
N THR A 180 5.73 33.00 -18.84
CA THR A 180 4.94 33.59 -19.90
C THR A 180 5.36 35.05 -20.00
N GLN A 181 6.64 35.30 -20.29
CA GLN A 181 7.05 36.59 -20.84
C GLN A 181 7.04 36.45 -22.36
N ILE A 182 5.86 36.68 -22.93
CA ILE A 182 5.72 36.99 -24.34
C ILE A 182 6.43 38.33 -24.53
N ILE A 183 7.68 38.30 -24.99
CA ILE A 183 8.36 39.48 -25.52
C ILE A 183 7.70 39.75 -26.88
N ILE A 184 6.72 40.64 -26.89
CA ILE A 184 6.23 41.25 -28.13
C ILE A 184 7.33 42.24 -28.55
N GLN A 185 8.02 41.93 -29.65
CA GLN A 185 8.84 42.90 -30.39
C GLN A 185 7.96 43.79 -31.24
#